data_AF-A0A9X0WPQ7-F1
#
_entry.id   AF-A0A9X0WPQ7-F1
#
_cell.length_a   1.000
_cell.length_b   1.000
_cell.length_c   1.000
_cell.angle_alpha   90.00
_cell.angle_beta   90.00
_cell.angle_gamma   90.00
#
_symmetry.space_group_name_H-M   'P 1'
#
loop_
_entity.id
_entity.type
_entity.pdbx_description
1 polymer ?
#
loop_
_entity_poly.entity_id
_entity_poly.type
_entity_poly.pdbx_seq_one_letter_code
_entity_poly.pdbx_strand_id
1 'polypeptide(L)'
;MWFKEWNGQPITYSNVGDDEMLKDDFYFVVSFDKWRFCDSRWNNIPSYDLKNPWNSFKYENISLEFEKTFITEWRERGDYLRIATSHTDVLSVDKRAMYIMAVEVAGAIDGQISEDDKETWMDVETFKKLHKDVLSLTYDEAVEISLEELKTMVPVRDPLWEEEERLREEYIKIHGERVYDDEDDE
;
A
#
# COMPACT_ATOMS: atom_id res chain seq x y z
N MET A 1 -1.10 -11.28 -1.18
CA MET A 1 -0.12 -11.58 -2.25
C MET A 1 -0.88 -11.99 -3.50
N TRP A 2 -0.69 -11.29 -4.62
CA TRP A 2 -1.63 -11.35 -5.75
C TRP A 2 -1.19 -12.27 -6.89
N PHE A 3 0.00 -12.86 -6.83
CA PHE A 3 0.48 -13.81 -7.82
C PHE A 3 1.30 -14.90 -7.14
N LYS A 4 1.18 -16.15 -7.59
CA LYS A 4 2.03 -17.27 -7.12
C LYS A 4 3.44 -17.22 -7.71
N GLU A 5 3.57 -16.53 -8.83
CA GLU A 5 4.76 -16.41 -9.65
C GLU A 5 4.76 -15.07 -10.40
N TRP A 6 5.94 -14.55 -10.71
CA TRP A 6 6.15 -13.40 -11.57
C TRP A 6 7.03 -13.83 -12.75
N ASN A 7 6.53 -13.67 -13.98
CA ASN A 7 7.20 -14.17 -15.20
C ASN A 7 7.61 -15.65 -15.14
N GLY A 8 6.75 -16.50 -14.55
CA GLY A 8 7.02 -17.94 -14.38
C GLY A 8 8.10 -18.27 -13.34
N GLN A 9 8.54 -17.29 -12.55
CA GLN A 9 9.45 -17.48 -11.41
C GLN A 9 8.64 -17.44 -10.11
N PRO A 10 8.85 -18.38 -9.17
CA PRO A 10 8.27 -18.30 -7.83
C PRO A 10 8.66 -16.98 -7.16
N ILE A 11 7.74 -16.39 -6.41
CA ILE A 11 8.07 -15.22 -5.58
C ILE A 11 9.14 -15.64 -4.56
N THR A 12 10.26 -14.93 -4.57
CA THR A 12 11.35 -15.13 -3.61
C THR A 12 11.05 -14.34 -2.33
N TYR A 13 11.29 -14.95 -1.17
CA TYR A 13 11.22 -14.28 0.12
C TYR A 13 12.64 -14.09 0.64
N SER A 14 12.89 -12.95 1.29
CA SER A 14 14.13 -12.66 2.00
C SER A 14 13.79 -12.56 3.49
N ASN A 15 14.43 -13.38 4.32
CA ASN A 15 14.39 -13.22 5.77
C ASN A 15 15.63 -12.44 6.23
N VAL A 16 15.43 -11.51 7.16
CA VAL A 16 16.51 -10.84 7.88
C VAL A 16 16.39 -11.27 9.34
N GLY A 17 17.44 -11.87 9.91
CA GLY A 17 17.45 -12.39 11.28
C GLY A 17 17.51 -13.92 11.37
N ASP A 18 17.80 -14.42 12.57
CA ASP A 18 17.72 -15.85 12.93
C ASP A 18 16.31 -16.17 13.47
N ASP A 19 15.85 -17.41 13.34
CA ASP A 19 14.51 -17.85 13.73
C ASP A 19 14.21 -17.58 15.22
N GLU A 20 15.26 -17.53 16.06
CA GLU A 20 15.15 -17.18 17.48
C GLU A 20 14.72 -15.71 17.71
N MET A 21 15.07 -14.79 16.80
CA MET A 21 14.75 -13.35 16.89
C MET A 21 13.38 -12.98 16.31
N LEU A 22 12.74 -13.89 15.55
CA LEU A 22 11.38 -13.68 15.01
C LEU A 22 10.32 -13.42 16.09
N LYS A 23 10.59 -13.78 17.35
CA LYS A 23 9.69 -13.56 18.48
C LYS A 23 9.69 -12.12 18.98
N ASP A 24 10.80 -11.41 18.82
CA ASP A 24 10.98 -10.07 19.39
C ASP A 24 10.72 -8.97 18.34
N ASP A 25 11.15 -9.21 17.09
CA ASP A 25 11.10 -8.24 15.98
C ASP A 25 10.35 -8.80 14.76
N PHE A 26 9.15 -9.34 14.95
CA PHE A 26 8.32 -9.77 13.82
C PHE A 26 7.84 -8.58 13.00
N TYR A 27 8.30 -8.52 11.75
CA TYR A 27 7.86 -7.58 10.74
C TYR A 27 7.77 -8.28 9.40
N PHE A 28 6.59 -8.28 8.81
CA PHE A 28 6.36 -8.74 7.45
C PHE A 28 5.81 -7.60 6.62
N VAL A 29 6.45 -7.30 5.48
CA VAL A 29 5.96 -6.30 4.54
C VAL A 29 5.90 -6.85 3.15
N VAL A 30 4.75 -6.61 2.52
CA VAL A 30 4.61 -6.64 1.08
C VAL A 30 4.68 -5.21 0.59
N SER A 31 5.73 -4.87 -0.15
CA SER A 31 5.91 -3.54 -0.74
C SER A 31 5.84 -3.60 -2.26
N PHE A 32 5.08 -2.70 -2.85
CA PHE A 32 5.22 -2.33 -4.25
C PHE A 32 6.32 -1.28 -4.37
N ASP A 33 7.45 -1.70 -4.95
CA ASP A 33 8.59 -0.83 -5.23
C ASP A 33 8.33 -0.06 -6.53
N LYS A 34 7.83 1.18 -6.38
CA LYS A 34 7.50 2.04 -7.53
C LYS A 34 8.74 2.45 -8.34
N TRP A 35 9.94 2.39 -7.74
CA TRP A 35 11.18 2.71 -8.43
C TRP A 35 11.64 1.59 -9.37
N ARG A 36 11.48 0.34 -8.93
CA ARG A 36 12.08 -0.81 -9.63
C ARG A 36 11.39 -1.14 -10.97
N PHE A 37 10.18 -0.64 -11.19
CA PHE A 37 9.31 -1.08 -12.29
C PHE A 37 8.73 0.05 -13.15
N CYS A 38 9.59 0.92 -13.71
CA CYS A 38 9.34 1.65 -14.98
C CYS A 38 9.08 3.17 -14.95
N ASP A 39 9.65 3.95 -14.01
CA ASP A 39 9.64 5.41 -14.20
C ASP A 39 10.90 6.11 -13.70
N SER A 40 11.74 6.51 -14.68
CA SER A 40 13.00 7.21 -14.46
C SER A 40 12.85 8.59 -13.81
N ARG A 41 11.64 9.18 -13.80
CA ARG A 41 11.36 10.42 -13.06
C ARG A 41 11.60 10.26 -11.56
N TRP A 42 11.36 9.05 -11.03
CA TRP A 42 11.52 8.75 -9.61
C TRP A 42 12.96 8.36 -9.22
N ASN A 43 13.84 8.10 -10.20
CA ASN A 43 15.26 7.77 -9.95
C ASN A 43 16.08 8.91 -9.35
N ASN A 44 15.62 10.17 -9.49
CA ASN A 44 16.34 11.35 -9.03
C ASN A 44 15.83 11.87 -7.67
N ILE A 45 14.88 11.18 -7.04
CA ILE A 45 14.43 11.55 -5.70
C ILE A 45 15.50 11.10 -4.70
N PRO A 46 16.15 12.02 -3.96
CA PRO A 46 17.22 11.65 -3.04
C PRO A 46 16.67 10.74 -1.93
N SER A 47 17.10 9.48 -1.98
CA SER A 47 16.58 8.32 -1.22
C SER A 47 16.80 8.37 0.29
N TYR A 48 17.38 9.45 0.82
CA TYR A 48 17.82 9.57 2.22
C TYR A 48 17.60 10.95 2.84
N ASP A 49 16.91 11.87 2.17
CA ASP A 49 16.46 13.09 2.86
C ASP A 49 15.15 12.80 3.61
N LEU A 50 15.23 12.62 4.93
CA LEU A 50 14.06 12.40 5.81
C LEU A 50 13.10 13.60 5.84
N LYS A 51 13.53 14.78 5.35
CA LYS A 51 12.67 15.94 5.16
C LYS A 51 12.06 16.00 3.77
N ASN A 52 12.47 15.11 2.87
CA ASN A 52 11.93 15.04 1.53
C ASN A 52 10.62 14.25 1.58
N PRO A 53 9.46 14.90 1.40
CA PRO A 53 8.16 14.23 1.39
C PRO A 53 8.08 13.18 0.28
N TRP A 54 8.93 13.26 -0.75
CA TRP A 54 8.97 12.31 -1.85
C TRP A 54 9.43 10.89 -1.43
N ASN A 55 10.08 10.72 -0.28
CA ASN A 55 10.55 9.41 0.19
C ASN A 55 9.41 8.48 0.63
N SER A 56 8.28 9.01 1.11
CA SER A 56 7.11 8.19 1.50
C SER A 56 6.39 7.58 0.28
N PHE A 57 6.58 8.12 -0.92
CA PHE A 57 5.98 7.58 -2.15
C PHE A 57 6.81 6.48 -2.82
N LYS A 58 8.03 6.21 -2.33
CA LYS A 58 8.93 5.21 -2.91
C LYS A 58 8.37 3.79 -2.81
N TYR A 59 7.69 3.51 -1.71
CA TYR A 59 7.12 2.21 -1.41
C TYR A 59 5.66 2.39 -1.03
N GLU A 60 4.79 1.65 -1.68
CA GLU A 60 3.47 1.35 -1.13
C GLU A 60 3.60 0.03 -0.39
N ASN A 61 3.20 -0.01 0.89
CA ASN A 61 3.32 -1.22 1.68
C ASN A 61 2.02 -1.60 2.38
N ILE A 62 1.81 -2.91 2.48
CA ILE A 62 0.96 -3.52 3.49
C ILE A 62 1.91 -4.25 4.43
N SER A 63 1.79 -3.94 5.72
CA SER A 63 2.62 -4.49 6.77
C SER A 63 1.80 -5.33 7.73
N LEU A 64 2.43 -6.38 8.25
CA LEU A 64 1.97 -7.17 9.38
C LEU A 64 3.07 -7.11 10.44
N GLU A 65 2.78 -6.44 11.55
CA GLU A 65 3.78 -6.15 12.58
C GLU A 65 3.12 -6.00 13.95
N PHE A 66 3.88 -6.12 15.04
CA PHE A 66 3.36 -5.78 16.36
C PHE A 66 3.25 -4.25 16.52
N GLU A 67 2.31 -3.75 17.35
CA GLU A 67 2.15 -2.29 17.56
C GLU A 67 3.44 -1.60 18.07
N LYS A 68 4.33 -2.35 18.72
CA LYS A 68 5.67 -1.94 19.16
C LYS A 68 6.73 -1.88 18.05
N THR A 69 6.43 -1.51 16.80
CA THR A 69 7.40 -1.64 15.68
C THR A 69 7.43 -0.44 14.71
N PHE A 70 7.79 -0.66 13.43
CA PHE A 70 8.34 0.33 12.52
C PHE A 70 7.35 1.46 12.17
N ILE A 71 6.06 1.16 11.95
CA ILE A 71 5.09 2.18 11.53
C ILE A 71 4.81 3.21 12.61
N THR A 72 4.85 2.81 13.88
CA THR A 72 4.60 3.72 15.00
C THR A 72 5.85 4.42 15.47
N GLU A 73 6.99 4.21 14.80
CA GLU A 73 8.31 4.61 15.29
C GLU A 73 8.54 4.18 16.75
N TRP A 74 8.06 2.99 17.13
CA TRP A 74 8.16 2.47 18.50
C TRP A 74 7.42 3.30 19.58
N ARG A 75 6.50 4.20 19.17
CA ARG A 75 5.73 5.06 20.09
C ARG A 75 4.52 4.34 20.68
N GLU A 76 3.91 3.44 19.92
CA GLU A 76 2.92 2.51 20.44
C GLU A 76 3.64 1.31 21.09
N ARG A 77 3.08 0.77 22.16
CA ARG A 77 3.70 -0.31 22.96
C ARG A 77 2.74 -1.48 23.20
N GLY A 78 1.73 -1.64 22.35
CA GLY A 78 0.81 -2.76 22.47
C GLY A 78 1.41 -4.06 21.98
N ASP A 79 0.82 -5.17 22.42
CA ASP A 79 1.22 -6.54 22.07
C ASP A 79 0.31 -7.14 20.98
N TYR A 80 -0.46 -6.31 20.29
CA TYR A 80 -1.35 -6.74 19.22
C TYR A 80 -0.62 -6.81 17.89
N LEU A 81 -0.96 -7.83 17.10
CA LEU A 81 -0.55 -7.93 15.71
C LEU A 81 -1.46 -7.05 14.87
N ARG A 82 -0.87 -6.18 14.06
CA ARG A 82 -1.57 -5.19 13.25
C ARG A 82 -1.29 -5.43 11.77
N ILE A 83 -2.36 -5.42 10.97
CA ILE A 83 -2.25 -5.19 9.53
C ILE A 83 -2.40 -3.69 9.30
N ALA A 84 -1.35 -3.04 8.81
CA ALA A 84 -1.36 -1.61 8.54
C ALA A 84 -1.04 -1.32 7.07
N THR A 85 -1.73 -0.33 6.53
CA THR A 85 -1.56 0.19 5.17
C THR A 85 -1.51 1.71 5.21
N SER A 86 -0.71 2.31 4.34
CA SER A 86 -0.70 3.76 4.13
C SER A 86 -1.86 4.24 3.26
N HIS A 87 -2.67 3.33 2.71
CA HIS A 87 -3.79 3.66 1.82
C HIS A 87 -5.02 3.99 2.66
N THR A 88 -5.44 5.25 2.65
CA THR A 88 -6.65 5.71 3.36
C THR A 88 -7.92 5.36 2.57
N ASP A 89 -7.86 5.43 1.25
CA ASP A 89 -8.94 5.07 0.32
C ASP A 89 -8.53 3.81 -0.44
N VAL A 90 -8.95 2.66 0.08
CA VAL A 90 -8.53 1.34 -0.41
C VAL A 90 -9.53 0.85 -1.46
N LEU A 91 -9.04 0.50 -2.66
CA LEU A 91 -9.87 -0.10 -3.71
C LEU A 91 -10.47 -1.44 -3.24
N SER A 92 -11.60 -1.83 -3.82
CA SER A 92 -12.27 -3.09 -3.51
C SER A 92 -11.35 -4.31 -3.59
N VAL A 93 -10.46 -4.36 -4.58
CA VAL A 93 -9.48 -5.45 -4.75
C VAL A 93 -8.46 -5.51 -3.60
N ASP A 94 -8.00 -4.36 -3.13
CA ASP A 94 -7.05 -4.23 -2.02
C ASP A 94 -7.72 -4.51 -0.68
N LYS A 95 -8.93 -3.98 -0.48
CA LYS A 95 -9.75 -4.23 0.71
C LYS A 95 -10.02 -5.71 0.89
N ARG A 96 -10.38 -6.39 -0.21
CA ARG A 96 -10.55 -7.85 -0.21
C ARG A 96 -9.28 -8.58 0.19
N ALA A 97 -8.12 -8.17 -0.34
CA ALA A 97 -6.85 -8.79 0.01
C ALA A 97 -6.50 -8.59 1.49
N MET A 98 -6.75 -7.40 2.05
CA MET A 98 -6.56 -7.11 3.48
C MET A 98 -7.46 -7.98 4.36
N TYR A 99 -8.74 -8.13 3.99
CA TYR A 99 -9.68 -8.96 4.75
C TYR A 99 -9.33 -10.44 4.71
N ILE A 100 -8.87 -10.95 3.57
CA ILE A 100 -8.34 -12.32 3.47
C ILE A 100 -7.12 -12.46 4.40
N MET A 101 -6.19 -11.51 4.39
CA MET A 101 -5.02 -11.55 5.27
C MET A 101 -5.41 -11.57 6.74
N ALA A 102 -6.34 -10.71 7.17
CA ALA A 102 -6.84 -10.68 8.54
C ALA A 102 -7.45 -12.02 8.96
N VAL A 103 -8.29 -12.60 8.09
CA VAL A 103 -8.92 -13.91 8.31
C VAL A 103 -7.89 -15.03 8.44
N GLU A 104 -6.92 -15.11 7.53
CA GLU A 104 -5.90 -16.17 7.52
C GLU A 104 -4.98 -16.05 8.74
N VAL A 105 -4.52 -14.83 9.06
CA VAL A 105 -3.64 -14.59 10.21
C VAL A 105 -4.35 -14.89 11.52
N ALA A 106 -5.54 -14.30 11.75
CA ALA A 106 -6.30 -14.54 12.97
C ALA A 106 -6.68 -16.02 13.12
N GLY A 107 -7.08 -16.68 12.02
CA GLY A 107 -7.38 -18.12 12.03
C GLY A 107 -6.17 -18.99 12.37
N ALA A 108 -4.98 -18.63 11.89
CA ALA A 108 -3.75 -19.39 12.15
C ALA A 108 -3.28 -19.31 13.61
N ILE A 109 -3.60 -18.23 14.32
CA ILE A 109 -3.18 -17.99 15.70
C ILE A 109 -4.32 -18.12 16.73
N ASP A 110 -5.50 -18.57 16.30
CA ASP A 110 -6.73 -18.58 17.12
C ASP A 110 -7.05 -17.21 17.76
N GLY A 111 -6.83 -16.16 16.96
CA GLY A 111 -6.96 -14.76 17.38
C GLY A 111 -8.35 -14.17 17.10
N GLN A 112 -8.57 -12.99 17.66
CA GLN A 112 -9.74 -12.15 17.37
C GLN A 112 -9.34 -10.97 16.49
N ILE A 113 -10.31 -10.39 15.79
CA ILE A 113 -10.12 -9.26 14.88
C ILE A 113 -10.83 -8.04 15.46
N SER A 114 -10.16 -6.89 15.40
CA SER A 114 -10.76 -5.57 15.65
C SER A 114 -10.57 -4.70 14.40
N GLU A 115 -11.59 -3.90 14.08
CA GLU A 115 -11.59 -2.94 12.96
C GLU A 115 -11.86 -1.49 13.42
N ASP A 116 -11.99 -1.27 14.72
CA ASP A 116 -12.43 -0.02 15.37
C ASP A 116 -11.44 0.44 16.44
N ASP A 117 -10.14 0.40 16.12
CA ASP A 117 -9.05 0.74 17.05
C ASP A 117 -9.15 0.04 18.42
N LYS A 118 -9.45 -1.26 18.38
CA LYS A 118 -9.50 -2.15 19.56
C LYS A 118 -10.66 -1.86 20.51
N GLU A 119 -11.65 -1.05 20.10
CA GLU A 119 -12.86 -0.81 20.88
C GLU A 119 -13.70 -2.09 21.00
N THR A 120 -13.84 -2.84 19.90
CA THR A 120 -14.53 -4.14 19.88
C THR A 120 -13.70 -5.22 19.20
N TRP A 121 -14.00 -6.47 19.57
CA TRP A 121 -13.32 -7.66 19.07
C TRP A 121 -14.34 -8.69 18.62
N MET A 122 -14.09 -9.29 17.46
CA MET A 122 -14.95 -10.34 16.90
C MET A 122 -14.12 -11.55 16.49
N ASP A 123 -14.76 -12.73 16.51
CA ASP A 123 -14.16 -13.94 15.99
C ASP A 123 -14.12 -13.95 14.44
N VAL A 124 -13.30 -14.84 13.89
CA VAL A 124 -13.07 -14.96 12.44
C VAL A 124 -14.36 -15.25 11.66
N GLU A 125 -15.26 -16.07 12.19
CA GLU A 125 -16.50 -16.44 11.48
C GLU A 125 -17.52 -15.29 11.48
N THR A 126 -17.58 -14.53 12.58
CA THR A 126 -18.34 -13.29 12.68
C THR A 126 -17.82 -12.26 11.68
N PHE A 127 -16.50 -12.06 11.59
CA PHE A 127 -15.88 -11.16 10.61
C PHE A 127 -16.19 -11.58 9.15
N LYS A 128 -16.04 -12.88 8.83
CA LYS A 128 -16.38 -13.42 7.49
C LYS A 128 -17.84 -13.18 7.11
N LYS A 129 -18.75 -13.32 8.08
CA LYS A 129 -20.17 -13.10 7.86
C LYS A 129 -20.50 -11.62 7.64
N LEU A 130 -19.85 -10.73 8.41
CA LEU A 130 -20.02 -9.28 8.31
C LEU A 130 -19.56 -8.76 6.94
N HIS A 131 -18.36 -9.15 6.52
CA HIS A 131 -17.71 -8.69 5.27
C HIS A 131 -17.84 -9.70 4.12
N LYS A 132 -18.94 -10.45 4.11
CA LYS A 132 -19.17 -11.52 3.13
C LYS A 132 -19.23 -10.98 1.71
N ASP A 133 -19.82 -9.81 1.53
CA ASP A 133 -19.92 -9.12 0.25
C ASP A 133 -18.54 -8.90 -0.40
N VAL A 134 -17.54 -8.50 0.39
CA VAL A 134 -16.17 -8.31 -0.10
C VAL A 134 -15.42 -9.65 -0.22
N LEU A 135 -15.51 -10.51 0.79
CA LEU A 135 -14.76 -11.77 0.84
C LEU A 135 -15.22 -12.80 -0.19
N SER A 136 -16.47 -12.73 -0.63
CA SER A 136 -17.03 -13.67 -1.61
C SER A 136 -16.72 -13.32 -3.06
N LEU A 137 -16.24 -12.11 -3.34
CA LEU A 137 -15.81 -11.72 -4.68
C LEU A 137 -14.68 -12.63 -5.17
N THR A 138 -14.64 -12.90 -6.47
CA THR A 138 -13.45 -13.38 -7.15
C THR A 138 -12.43 -12.25 -7.31
N TYR A 139 -11.20 -12.59 -7.69
CA TYR A 139 -10.19 -11.58 -7.99
C TYR A 139 -10.64 -10.66 -9.13
N ASP A 140 -11.11 -11.24 -10.24
CA ASP A 140 -11.54 -10.48 -11.42
C ASP A 140 -12.73 -9.56 -11.12
N GLU A 141 -13.73 -10.04 -10.37
CA GLU A 141 -14.86 -9.20 -9.95
C GLU A 141 -14.42 -8.01 -9.09
N ALA A 142 -13.49 -8.25 -8.15
CA ALA A 142 -12.96 -7.17 -7.31
C ALA A 142 -12.15 -6.16 -8.13
N VAL A 143 -11.41 -6.62 -9.15
CA VAL A 143 -10.69 -5.75 -10.09
C VAL A 143 -11.67 -4.89 -10.91
N GLU A 144 -12.72 -5.47 -11.48
CA GLU A 144 -13.72 -4.73 -12.26
C GLU A 144 -14.41 -3.65 -11.43
N ILE A 145 -14.79 -3.96 -10.18
CA ILE A 145 -15.34 -2.96 -9.24
C ILE A 145 -14.33 -1.84 -9.00
N SER A 146 -13.07 -2.20 -8.77
CA SER A 146 -12.00 -1.24 -8.50
C SER A 146 -11.73 -0.31 -9.69
N LEU A 147 -11.86 -0.80 -10.92
CA LEU A 147 -11.73 0.02 -12.13
C LEU A 147 -12.83 1.08 -12.24
N GLU A 148 -14.04 0.78 -11.79
CA GLU A 148 -15.12 1.77 -11.72
C GLU A 148 -14.94 2.75 -10.56
N GLU A 149 -14.50 2.27 -9.39
CA GLU A 149 -14.14 3.13 -8.24
C GLU A 149 -13.10 4.18 -8.66
N LEU A 150 -12.03 3.75 -9.34
CA LEU A 150 -10.95 4.61 -9.82
C LEU A 150 -11.42 5.78 -10.67
N LYS A 151 -12.49 5.63 -11.46
CA LYS A 151 -13.02 6.71 -12.29
C LYS A 151 -13.61 7.86 -11.48
N THR A 152 -14.06 7.57 -10.27
CA THR A 152 -14.72 8.54 -9.38
C THR A 152 -13.82 9.00 -8.23
N MET A 153 -12.71 8.30 -7.99
CA MET A 153 -11.73 8.69 -6.99
C MET A 153 -11.13 10.05 -7.33
N VAL A 154 -11.14 10.93 -6.34
CA VAL A 154 -10.42 12.20 -6.43
C VAL A 154 -8.96 11.89 -6.10
N PRO A 155 -8.01 12.17 -6.99
CA PRO A 155 -6.60 12.00 -6.66
C PRO A 155 -6.28 12.85 -5.43
N VAL A 156 -5.54 12.28 -4.50
CA VAL A 156 -5.02 13.04 -3.36
C VAL A 156 -4.12 14.14 -3.91
N ARG A 157 -4.62 15.39 -3.87
CA ARG A 157 -3.86 16.57 -4.29
C ARG A 157 -2.88 16.91 -3.17
N ASP A 158 -1.63 16.51 -3.34
CA ASP A 158 -0.55 16.93 -2.45
C ASP A 158 -0.41 18.48 -2.54
N PRO A 159 -0.18 19.20 -1.43
CA PRO A 159 0.10 20.65 -1.46
C PRO A 159 1.17 21.06 -2.48
N LEU A 160 2.09 20.16 -2.82
CA LEU A 160 3.13 20.40 -3.82
C LEU A 160 2.60 20.56 -5.26
N TRP A 161 1.43 20.01 -5.60
CA TRP A 161 0.85 20.17 -6.94
C TRP A 161 0.39 21.60 -7.20
N GLU A 162 -0.04 22.33 -6.17
CA GLU A 162 -0.39 23.75 -6.32
C GLU A 162 0.85 24.60 -6.62
N GLU A 163 1.99 24.27 -6.01
CA GLU A 163 3.26 24.93 -6.29
C GLU A 163 3.79 24.57 -7.70
N GLU A 164 3.70 23.30 -8.09
CA GLU A 164 4.08 22.85 -9.44
C GLU A 164 3.21 23.50 -10.52
N GLU A 165 1.89 23.57 -10.31
CA GLU A 165 0.95 24.19 -11.24
C GLU A 165 1.23 25.69 -11.38
N ARG A 166 1.50 26.39 -10.27
CA ARG A 166 1.96 27.80 -10.30
C ARG A 166 3.26 27.98 -11.07
N LEU A 167 4.26 27.13 -10.81
CA LEU A 167 5.56 27.18 -11.50
C LEU A 167 5.41 26.87 -13.00
N ARG A 168 4.51 25.94 -13.36
CA ARG A 168 4.16 25.62 -14.75
C ARG A 168 3.49 26.80 -15.44
N GLU A 169 2.55 27.48 -14.78
CA GLU A 169 1.91 28.69 -15.29
C GLU A 169 2.92 29.83 -15.51
N GLU A 170 3.83 30.06 -14.54
CA GLU A 170 4.90 31.05 -14.67
C GLU A 170 5.87 30.71 -15.82
N TYR A 171 6.24 29.43 -15.97
CA TYR A 171 7.07 28.96 -17.07
C TYR A 171 6.40 29.18 -18.44
N ILE A 172 5.12 28.80 -18.59
CA ILE A 172 4.35 29.01 -19.82
C ILE A 172 4.23 30.51 -20.15
N LYS A 173 4.07 31.36 -19.13
CA LYS A 173 4.00 32.81 -19.33
C LYS A 173 5.31 33.39 -19.88
N ILE A 174 6.46 32.82 -19.50
CA ILE A 174 7.79 33.29 -19.95
C ILE A 174 8.18 32.66 -21.29
N HIS A 175 7.85 31.39 -21.50
CA HIS A 175 8.37 30.57 -22.60
C HIS A 175 7.32 30.16 -23.65
N GLY A 176 6.05 30.49 -23.43
CA GLY A 176 4.91 30.00 -24.22
C GLY A 176 4.50 28.57 -23.85
N GLU A 177 3.33 28.14 -24.30
CA GLU A 177 2.96 26.73 -24.20
C GLU A 177 3.88 25.90 -25.10
N ARG A 178 4.42 24.81 -24.54
CA ARG A 178 5.23 23.87 -25.32
C ARG A 178 4.32 23.13 -26.28
N VAL A 179 4.51 23.37 -27.58
CA VAL A 179 3.92 22.54 -28.64
C VAL A 179 4.77 21.28 -28.75
N TYR A 180 4.16 20.12 -28.56
CA TYR A 180 4.79 18.85 -28.90
C TYR A 180 4.57 18.65 -30.40
N ASP A 181 5.66 18.54 -31.17
CA ASP A 181 5.57 18.06 -32.55
C ASP A 181 5.35 16.56 -32.46
N ASP A 182 4.21 16.08 -32.93
CA ASP A 182 3.85 14.65 -32.98
C ASP A 182 4.58 13.92 -34.15
N GLU A 183 5.70 14.47 -34.65
CA GLU A 183 6.50 13.89 -35.73
C GLU A 183 7.83 13.34 -35.19
N ASP A 184 7.79 12.18 -34.56
CA ASP A 184 8.95 11.29 -34.42
C ASP A 184 8.46 9.81 -34.35
N ASP A 185 7.58 9.45 -35.29
CA ASP A 185 7.28 8.06 -35.69
C ASP A 185 7.91 7.83 -37.09
N GLU A 186 9.22 7.55 -37.13
CA GLU A 186 9.90 6.84 -38.26
C GLU A 186 10.75 5.67 -37.74
#